data_AF-A0A2V5Q8Z5-F1
#
_entry.id   AF-A0A2V5Q8Z5-F1
#
_cell.length_a   1.000
_cell.length_b   1.000
_cell.length_c   1.000
_cell.angle_alpha   90.00
_cell.angle_beta   90.00
_cell.angle_gamma   90.00
#
_symmetry.space_group_name_H-M   'P 1'
#
loop_
_entity.id
_entity.type
_entity.pdbx_description
1 polymer ?
#
loop_
_entity_poly.entity_id
_entity_poly.type
_entity_poly.pdbx_seq_one_letter_code
_entity_poly.pdbx_strand_id
1 'polypeptide(L)'
;MDPAREADVRVIDGGISDKSRGILSDLVGRFGRKCRLAFVAVDQTIFRGATLGPGQSHMTYCRILLPHLLDVPRVIYLDCDVLVFRDLSELFDLELLPGKVLGAVPDSETLSIAED
;
A
#
# COMPACT_ATOMS: atom_id res chain seq x y z
N MET A 1 -9.32 -9.23 13.05
CA MET A 1 -8.19 -8.59 13.75
C MET A 1 -8.04 -9.29 15.08
N ASP A 2 -6.93 -9.99 15.24
CA ASP A 2 -6.38 -10.29 16.57
C ASP A 2 -6.55 -9.04 17.46
N PRO A 3 -7.31 -9.12 18.56
CA PRO A 3 -7.62 -7.95 19.38
C PRO A 3 -6.38 -7.29 20.00
N ALA A 4 -5.22 -7.95 20.00
CA ALA A 4 -3.94 -7.41 20.47
C ALA A 4 -3.18 -6.61 19.39
N ARG A 5 -3.62 -6.63 18.13
CA ARG A 5 -2.94 -5.95 17.02
C ARG A 5 -3.56 -4.60 16.70
N GLU A 6 -2.69 -3.70 16.26
CA GLU A 6 -3.04 -2.37 15.76
C GLU A 6 -2.69 -2.29 14.27
N ALA A 7 -3.53 -1.61 13.49
CA ALA A 7 -3.24 -1.29 12.10
C ALA A 7 -2.57 0.09 12.00
N ASP A 8 -1.44 0.19 11.31
CA ASP A 8 -0.83 1.46 10.91
C ASP A 8 -1.01 1.63 9.40
N VAL A 9 -1.99 2.44 9.00
CA VAL A 9 -2.37 2.67 7.61
C VAL A 9 -1.58 3.87 7.07
N ARG A 10 -0.79 3.62 6.03
CA ARG A 10 -0.02 4.64 5.30
C ARG A 10 -0.62 4.84 3.92
N VAL A 11 -1.21 6.00 3.70
CA VAL A 11 -1.76 6.39 2.40
C VAL A 11 -0.70 7.15 1.64
N ILE A 12 -0.20 6.58 0.55
CA ILE A 12 0.73 7.28 -0.35
C ILE A 12 -0.07 8.29 -1.17
N ASP A 13 0.20 9.56 -0.96
CA ASP A 13 -0.63 10.65 -1.43
C ASP A 13 -0.11 11.25 -2.75
N GLY A 14 -0.91 11.07 -3.80
CA GLY A 14 -0.70 11.63 -5.15
C GLY A 14 -1.49 12.91 -5.46
N GLY A 15 -2.10 13.55 -4.47
CA GLY A 15 -3.01 14.70 -4.65
C GLY A 15 -4.43 14.44 -4.16
N ILE A 16 -4.59 13.66 -3.09
CA ILE A 16 -5.88 13.41 -2.45
C ILE A 16 -6.42 14.73 -1.89
N SER A 17 -7.66 15.08 -2.25
CA SER A 17 -8.32 16.30 -1.78
C SER A 17 -8.48 16.33 -0.26
N ASP A 18 -8.53 17.53 0.33
CA ASP A 18 -8.79 17.71 1.77
C ASP A 18 -10.11 17.06 2.20
N LYS A 19 -11.14 17.10 1.34
CA LYS A 19 -12.42 16.43 1.58
C LYS A 19 -12.23 14.91 1.74
N SER A 20 -11.47 14.29 0.83
CA SER A 20 -11.19 12.85 0.87
C SER A 20 -10.30 12.48 2.06
N ARG A 21 -9.30 13.32 2.39
CA ARG A 21 -8.48 13.16 3.61
C ARG A 21 -9.34 13.19 4.87
N GLY A 22 -10.31 14.09 4.95
CA GLY A 22 -11.29 14.17 6.04
C GLY A 22 -12.12 12.91 6.18
N ILE A 23 -12.72 12.42 5.08
CA ILE A 23 -13.52 11.19 5.08
C ILE A 23 -12.71 9.98 5.57
N LEU A 24 -11.46 9.82 5.11
CA LEU A 24 -10.59 8.73 5.55
C LEU A 24 -10.21 8.85 7.03
N SER A 25 -9.93 10.07 7.48
CA SER A 25 -9.58 10.34 8.88
C SER A 25 -10.75 10.04 9.81
N ASP A 26 -11.97 10.46 9.43
CA ASP A 26 -13.19 10.18 10.19
C ASP A 26 -13.47 8.68 10.25
N LEU A 27 -13.31 7.97 9.12
CA LEU A 27 -13.48 6.51 9.05
C LEU A 27 -12.52 5.80 9.99
N VAL A 28 -11.22 6.13 9.94
CA VAL A 28 -10.20 5.52 10.80
C VAL A 28 -10.44 5.89 12.27
N GLY A 29 -10.87 7.10 12.56
CA GLY A 29 -11.21 7.57 13.91
C GLY A 29 -12.25 6.69 14.61
N ARG A 30 -13.15 6.02 13.87
CA ARG A 30 -14.15 5.08 14.42
C ARG A 30 -13.53 3.82 15.03
N PHE A 31 -12.29 3.49 14.66
CA PHE A 31 -11.54 2.35 15.21
C PHE A 31 -10.68 2.71 16.43
N GLY A 32 -10.68 3.99 16.84
CA GLY A 32 -9.93 4.48 17.99
C GLY A 32 -8.43 4.19 17.89
N ARG A 33 -7.81 3.80 19.00
CA ARG A 33 -6.34 3.55 19.05
C ARG A 33 -5.89 2.32 18.26
N LYS A 34 -6.81 1.45 17.83
CA LYS A 34 -6.49 0.22 17.10
C LYS A 34 -6.14 0.46 15.64
N CYS A 35 -6.37 1.65 15.11
CA CYS A 35 -6.03 2.01 13.75
C CYS A 35 -5.45 3.42 13.70
N ARG A 36 -4.27 3.57 13.13
CA ARG A 36 -3.65 4.87 12.84
C ARG A 36 -3.66 5.11 11.34
N LEU A 37 -3.72 6.38 10.96
CA LEU A 37 -3.67 6.83 9.58
C LEU A 37 -2.60 7.92 9.44
N ALA A 38 -1.74 7.79 8.45
CA ALA A 38 -0.87 8.86 8.01
C ALA A 38 -0.86 8.97 6.49
N PHE A 39 -0.85 10.21 5.99
CA PHE A 39 -0.67 10.52 4.58
C PHE A 39 0.81 10.78 4.31
N VAL A 40 1.36 10.08 3.33
CA VAL A 40 2.77 10.15 2.95
C VAL A 40 2.85 10.87 1.62
N ALA A 41 3.36 12.09 1.64
CA ALA A 41 3.53 12.88 0.42
C ALA A 41 4.61 12.25 -0.48
N VAL A 42 4.38 12.32 -1.79
CA VAL A 42 5.36 11.91 -2.80
C VAL A 42 5.82 13.13 -3.57
N ASP A 43 7.14 13.30 -3.68
CA ASP A 43 7.70 14.27 -4.60
C ASP A 43 7.49 13.78 -6.04
N GLN A 44 6.51 14.37 -6.73
CA GLN A 44 6.16 13.97 -8.09
C GLN A 44 7.26 14.29 -9.11
N THR A 45 8.23 15.14 -8.77
CA THR A 45 9.34 15.47 -9.69
C THR A 45 10.24 14.28 -9.98
N ILE A 46 10.24 13.26 -9.10
CA ILE A 46 10.96 12.00 -9.32
C ILE A 46 10.48 11.24 -10.57
N PHE A 47 9.24 11.47 -10.99
CA PHE A 47 8.66 10.83 -12.17
C PHE A 47 8.92 11.60 -13.47
N ARG A 48 9.78 12.63 -13.45
CA ARG A 48 10.11 13.42 -14.64
C ARG A 48 10.70 12.51 -15.73
N GLY A 49 9.97 12.38 -16.84
CA GLY A 49 10.37 11.54 -17.97
C GLY A 49 9.86 10.09 -17.90
N ALA A 50 9.18 9.69 -16.81
CA ALA A 50 8.46 8.44 -16.76
C ALA A 50 7.14 8.55 -17.56
N THR A 51 6.79 7.47 -18.26
CA THR A 51 5.48 7.32 -18.90
C THR A 51 4.36 7.40 -17.87
N LEU A 52 3.17 7.85 -18.27
CA LEU A 52 2.00 7.76 -17.38
C LEU A 52 1.50 6.32 -17.33
N GLY A 53 1.11 5.87 -16.15
CA GLY A 53 0.47 4.56 -15.95
C GLY A 53 -1.05 4.63 -16.15
N PRO A 54 -1.75 3.52 -15.84
CA PRO A 54 -3.21 3.48 -15.79
C PRO A 54 -3.78 4.64 -14.98
N GLY A 55 -4.90 5.21 -15.46
CA GLY A 55 -5.52 6.38 -14.80
C GLY A 55 -4.77 7.70 -15.01
N GLN A 56 -3.86 7.77 -15.99
CA GLN A 56 -3.10 8.99 -16.35
C GLN A 56 -2.30 9.56 -15.17
N SER A 57 -1.71 8.66 -14.38
CA SER A 57 -1.02 9.01 -13.14
C SER A 57 0.31 8.26 -13.01
N HIS A 58 1.25 8.84 -12.28
CA HIS A 58 2.49 8.18 -11.87
C HIS A 58 2.34 7.35 -10.59
N MET A 59 1.15 7.33 -9.98
CA MET A 59 0.92 6.66 -8.70
C MET A 59 1.24 5.16 -8.71
N THR A 60 1.13 4.50 -9.86
CA THR A 60 1.55 3.11 -10.02
C THR A 60 3.03 2.90 -9.66
N TYR A 61 3.90 3.87 -9.97
CA TYR A 61 5.34 3.79 -9.66
C TYR A 61 5.66 3.97 -8.17
N CYS A 62 4.75 4.55 -7.38
CA CYS A 62 4.97 4.75 -5.94
C CYS A 62 5.21 3.43 -5.20
N ARG A 63 4.69 2.29 -5.70
CA ARG A 63 4.96 0.95 -5.14
C ARG A 63 6.45 0.60 -5.14
N ILE A 64 7.20 1.07 -6.15
CA ILE A 64 8.65 0.86 -6.28
C ILE A 64 9.40 1.74 -5.27
N LEU A 65 8.85 2.91 -4.95
CA LEU A 65 9.45 3.89 -4.05
C LEU A 65 9.19 3.61 -2.56
N LEU A 66 8.35 2.63 -2.21
CA LEU A 66 8.00 2.33 -0.82
C LEU A 66 9.21 2.23 0.13
N PRO A 67 10.34 1.58 -0.23
CA PRO A 67 11.52 1.52 0.64
C PRO A 67 12.17 2.88 0.93
N HIS A 68 11.92 3.90 0.10
CA HIS A 68 12.41 5.27 0.29
C HIS A 68 11.37 6.17 0.96
N LEU A 69 10.09 5.82 0.87
CA LEU A 69 8.98 6.59 1.43
C LEU A 69 8.69 6.22 2.90
N LEU A 70 9.00 4.99 3.31
CA LEU A 70 8.65 4.44 4.61
C LEU A 70 9.88 3.85 5.31
N ASP A 71 10.15 4.32 6.53
CA ASP A 71 11.19 3.74 7.41
C ASP A 71 10.57 2.67 8.32
N VAL A 72 10.21 1.54 7.72
CA VAL A 72 9.65 0.37 8.43
C VAL A 72 10.23 -0.93 7.86
N PRO A 73 10.39 -1.98 8.70
CA PRO A 73 11.01 -3.23 8.26
C PRO A 73 10.12 -4.09 7.35
N ARG A 74 8.78 -3.92 7.43
CA ARG A 74 7.80 -4.74 6.71
C ARG A 74 6.52 -3.92 6.49
N VAL A 75 5.92 -4.07 5.32
CA VAL A 75 4.63 -3.47 4.96
C VAL A 75 3.85 -4.43 4.07
N ILE A 76 2.53 -4.41 4.15
CA ILE A 76 1.65 -4.98 3.13
C ILE A 76 1.17 -3.82 2.26
N TYR A 77 1.52 -3.86 0.98
CA TYR A 77 0.96 -2.94 -0.01
C TYR A 77 -0.36 -3.50 -0.54
N LEU A 78 -1.37 -2.64 -0.67
CA LEU A 78 -2.66 -2.95 -1.28
C LEU A 78 -2.98 -1.85 -2.31
N ASP A 79 -3.49 -2.24 -3.47
CA ASP A 79 -4.05 -1.27 -4.43
C ASP A 79 -5.33 -0.65 -3.86
N CYS A 80 -5.69 0.55 -4.36
CA CYS A 80 -6.81 1.33 -3.83
C CYS A 80 -8.20 0.77 -4.17
N ASP A 81 -8.27 -0.26 -5.01
CA ASP A 81 -9.46 -0.97 -5.47
C ASP A 81 -9.62 -2.35 -4.83
N VAL A 82 -8.87 -2.65 -3.76
CA VAL A 82 -8.95 -3.92 -3.04
C VAL A 82 -9.93 -3.86 -1.87
N LEU A 83 -10.74 -4.92 -1.74
CA LEU A 83 -11.55 -5.19 -0.55
C LEU A 83 -10.99 -6.39 0.21
N VAL A 84 -10.68 -6.19 1.49
CA VAL A 84 -10.11 -7.22 2.37
C VAL A 84 -11.19 -7.84 3.24
N PHE A 85 -11.39 -9.15 3.12
CA PHE A 85 -12.42 -9.90 3.85
C PHE A 85 -11.89 -10.76 5.00
N ARG A 86 -10.56 -10.85 5.14
CA ARG A 86 -9.88 -11.67 6.16
C ARG A 86 -8.84 -10.85 6.92
N ASP A 87 -8.38 -11.40 8.02
CA ASP A 87 -7.35 -10.77 8.84
C ASP A 87 -6.02 -10.71 8.10
N LEU A 88 -5.41 -9.52 7.98
CA LEU A 88 -4.11 -9.34 7.34
C LEU A 88 -2.94 -9.77 8.24
N SER A 89 -3.18 -10.01 9.53
CA SER A 89 -2.13 -10.46 10.46
C SER A 89 -1.46 -11.76 10.00
N GLU A 90 -2.24 -12.70 9.46
CA GLU A 90 -1.72 -13.96 8.90
C GLU A 90 -0.74 -13.71 7.76
N LEU A 91 -1.05 -12.76 6.87
CA LEU A 91 -0.15 -12.37 5.78
C LEU A 91 1.06 -11.58 6.29
N PHE A 92 0.86 -10.73 7.29
CA PHE A 92 1.92 -9.91 7.86
C PHE A 92 2.97 -10.75 8.58
N ASP A 93 2.55 -11.85 9.21
CA ASP A 93 3.41 -12.80 9.92
C ASP A 93 4.04 -13.86 9.02
N LEU A 94 3.64 -13.91 7.74
CA LEU A 94 4.21 -14.84 6.79
C LEU A 94 5.71 -14.57 6.63
N GLU A 95 6.52 -15.56 7.00
CA GLU A 95 7.96 -15.51 6.80
C GLU A 95 8.31 -15.78 5.34
N LEU A 96 9.05 -14.86 4.74
CA LEU A 96 9.54 -15.01 3.37
C LEU A 96 10.66 -16.05 3.32
N LEU A 97 10.77 -16.74 2.18
CA LEU A 97 11.90 -17.64 1.95
C LEU A 97 13.24 -16.88 2.02
N PRO A 98 14.34 -17.53 2.44
CA PRO A 98 15.64 -16.88 2.55
C PRO A 98 16.05 -16.11 1.29
N GLY A 99 16.49 -14.86 1.47
CA GLY A 99 16.94 -13.99 0.38
C GLY A 99 15.82 -13.36 -0.46
N LYS A 100 14.54 -13.55 -0.11
CA LYS A 100 13.41 -12.88 -0.78
C LYS A 100 13.07 -11.57 -0.08
N VAL A 101 12.80 -10.54 -0.88
CA VAL A 101 12.48 -9.17 -0.40
C VAL A 101 10.98 -8.86 -0.42
N LEU A 102 10.18 -9.66 -1.14
CA LEU A 102 8.73 -9.52 -1.23
C LEU A 102 8.05 -10.88 -1.47
N GLY A 103 6.78 -10.97 -1.08
CA GLY A 103 5.85 -12.02 -1.50
C GLY A 103 4.64 -11.38 -2.20
N ALA A 104 4.14 -12.03 -3.25
CA ALA A 104 2.99 -11.55 -4.03
C ALA A 104 2.15 -12.74 -4.52
N VAL A 105 0.92 -12.46 -4.92
CA VAL A 105 0.05 -13.46 -5.56
C VAL A 105 0.38 -13.51 -7.05
N PRO A 106 0.42 -14.70 -7.69
CA PRO A 106 0.53 -14.80 -9.14
C PRO A 106 -0.58 -14.01 -9.83
N ASP A 107 -0.25 -13.38 -10.96
CA ASP A 107 -1.27 -12.75 -11.80
C ASP A 107 -2.20 -13.85 -12.34
N SER A 108 -3.51 -13.60 -12.30
CA SER A 108 -4.49 -14.57 -12.83
C SER A 108 -4.46 -14.67 -14.35
N GLU A 109 -4.02 -13.60 -15.03
CA GLU A 109 -3.94 -13.54 -16.50
C GLU A 109 -2.58 -13.99 -17.02
N THR A 110 -1.52 -13.86 -16.21
CA THR A 110 -0.16 -14.28 -16.56
C THR A 110 0.29 -15.43 -15.64
N LEU A 111 0.02 -16.66 -16.05
CA LEU A 111 0.28 -17.87 -15.27
C LEU A 111 1.77 -18.25 -15.20
N SER A 112 2.61 -17.68 -16.08
CA SER A 112 4.06 -17.87 -16.04
C SER A 112 4.83 -16.62 -16.43
N ILE A 113 6.03 -16.44 -15.86
CA ILE A 113 6.95 -15.34 -16.18
C ILE A 113 7.35 -15.33 -17.68
N ALA A 114 7.13 -16.43 -18.40
CA ALA A 114 7.40 -16.55 -19.83
C ALA A 114 6.28 -15.97 -20.71
N GLU A 115 5.14 -15.60 -20.14
CA GLU A 115 3.98 -15.04 -20.82
C GLU A 115 3.88 -13.51 -20.70
N ASP A 116 4.80 -12.88 -19.96
CA ASP A 116 5.08 -11.42 -19.96
C ASP A 116 6.17 -11.06 -21.00
#